data_AF-A0A2T4CJE9-F1
#
_entry.id   AF-A0A2T4CJE9-F1
#
_cell.length_a   1.000
_cell.length_b   1.000
_cell.length_c   1.000
_cell.angle_alpha   90.00
_cell.angle_beta   90.00
_cell.angle_gamma   90.00
#
_symmetry.space_group_name_H-M   'P 1'
#
loop_
_entity.id
_entity.type
_entity.pdbx_description
1 polymer ?
#
loop_
_entity_poly.entity_id
_entity_poly.type
_entity_poly.pdbx_seq_one_letter_code
_entity_poly.pdbx_strand_id
1 'polypeptide(L)'
;MASAQTSQVPAGMENFTVGLIGMGDMGRMYAEKLSEAGWRCRAPRPTPTVLGCLRSKYVHLTAQEHDRITADTQAVTHAAFLSMGKAWHANTQYPWELSRYVGGIENVKMNIMLRIYSQKWHVYAGLAILNPEARQQVAQYARSVTELYKLMLEGDLAGLTARIYAAREKVFGPSSNAWASRPLIEPSILSSFSLGTPTPETPARPNNHLSLLAMVDCWAALAIVPYDHMLCSTPLFRLRLGVTEHLFRNTDMLDEALRVAVHDKRYRSDDLEFTFAARGWAECVTLGHFETWEKRFVSTQEFFQPRFADAKKVGDEMMKKVQASMDEALKLEKE
;
A
#
# COMPACT_ATOMS: atom_id res chain seq x y z
N MET A 1 -26.15 1.97 -36.36
CA MET A 1 -25.33 3.15 -35.98
C MET A 1 -26.09 3.89 -34.89
N ALA A 2 -25.69 3.73 -33.62
CA ALA A 2 -26.29 4.46 -32.51
C ALA A 2 -25.64 5.85 -32.46
N SER A 3 -26.44 6.91 -32.54
CA SER A 3 -25.96 8.29 -32.49
C SER A 3 -25.32 8.58 -31.14
N ALA A 4 -24.10 9.11 -31.16
CA ALA A 4 -23.47 9.68 -29.98
C ALA A 4 -24.28 10.92 -29.56
N GLN A 5 -25.04 10.81 -28.48
CA GLN A 5 -25.64 11.97 -27.84
C GLN A 5 -24.51 12.83 -27.28
N THR A 6 -24.31 14.00 -27.87
CA THR A 6 -23.45 15.04 -27.32
C THR A 6 -24.07 15.47 -25.99
N SER A 7 -23.41 15.10 -24.89
CA SER A 7 -23.78 15.53 -23.54
C SER A 7 -23.60 17.05 -23.46
N GLN A 8 -24.68 17.80 -23.63
CA GLN A 8 -24.66 19.24 -23.46
C GLN A 8 -24.61 19.59 -21.97
N VAL A 9 -23.82 20.60 -21.62
CA VAL A 9 -23.78 21.19 -20.28
C VAL A 9 -25.20 21.68 -19.96
N PRO A 10 -25.81 21.26 -18.82
CA PRO A 10 -27.14 21.70 -18.40
C PRO A 10 -27.28 23.23 -18.37
N ALA A 11 -28.43 23.73 -18.82
CA ALA A 11 -28.73 25.16 -18.87
C ALA A 11 -28.55 25.82 -17.49
N GLY A 12 -27.81 26.94 -17.44
CA GLY A 12 -27.48 27.65 -16.19
C GLY A 12 -26.19 27.20 -15.50
N MET A 13 -25.44 26.25 -16.07
CA MET A 13 -24.13 25.80 -15.57
C MET A 13 -22.96 26.19 -16.48
N GLU A 14 -23.13 27.14 -17.40
CA GLU A 14 -22.09 27.53 -18.37
C GLU A 14 -20.78 28.03 -17.72
N ASN A 15 -20.86 28.53 -16.49
CA ASN A 15 -19.72 29.02 -15.69
C ASN A 15 -19.34 28.09 -14.53
N PHE A 16 -19.96 26.91 -14.44
CA PHE A 16 -19.68 25.95 -13.37
C PHE A 16 -18.33 25.27 -13.59
N THR A 17 -17.53 25.17 -12.52
CA THR A 17 -16.14 24.75 -12.62
C THR A 17 -15.87 23.54 -11.71
N VAL A 18 -15.32 22.46 -12.27
CA VAL A 18 -15.00 21.21 -11.53
C VAL A 18 -13.53 21.17 -11.13
N GLY A 19 -13.27 20.88 -9.85
CA GLY A 19 -11.91 20.65 -9.33
C GLY A 19 -11.58 19.17 -9.21
N LEU A 20 -10.43 18.76 -9.74
CA LEU A 20 -9.86 17.42 -9.57
C LEU A 20 -8.57 17.52 -8.75
N ILE A 21 -8.43 16.72 -7.70
CA ILE A 21 -7.21 16.64 -6.88
C ILE A 21 -6.50 15.31 -7.18
N GLY A 22 -5.23 15.41 -7.61
CA GLY A 22 -4.39 14.28 -8.01
C GLY A 22 -4.44 14.00 -9.51
N MET A 23 -3.42 14.44 -10.26
CA MET A 23 -3.31 14.27 -11.72
C MET A 23 -2.51 12.99 -12.10
N GLY A 24 -2.73 11.89 -11.37
CA GLY A 24 -2.27 10.57 -11.80
C GLY A 24 -3.13 10.03 -12.96
N ASP A 25 -2.93 8.79 -13.38
CA ASP A 25 -3.67 8.19 -14.50
C ASP A 25 -5.20 8.27 -14.31
N MET A 26 -5.69 8.12 -13.07
CA MET A 26 -7.12 8.30 -12.77
C MET A 26 -7.57 9.76 -12.86
N GLY A 27 -6.79 10.71 -12.35
CA GLY A 27 -7.11 12.13 -12.46
C GLY A 27 -7.17 12.62 -13.90
N ARG A 28 -6.28 12.09 -14.76
CA ARG A 28 -6.26 12.38 -16.19
C ARG A 28 -7.47 11.79 -16.91
N MET A 29 -7.82 10.53 -16.63
CA MET A 29 -9.05 9.91 -17.13
C MET A 29 -10.31 10.71 -16.73
N TYR A 30 -10.37 11.21 -15.48
CA TYR A 30 -11.47 12.05 -15.02
C TYR A 30 -11.51 13.40 -15.74
N ALA A 31 -10.35 14.05 -15.94
CA ALA A 31 -10.25 15.31 -16.67
C ALA A 31 -10.67 15.15 -18.15
N GLU A 32 -10.25 14.07 -18.81
CA GLU A 32 -10.60 13.75 -20.20
C GLU A 32 -12.11 13.54 -20.35
N LYS A 33 -12.72 12.69 -19.52
CA LYS A 33 -14.17 12.43 -19.57
C LYS A 33 -15.02 13.67 -19.25
N LEU A 34 -14.57 14.52 -18.32
CA LEU A 34 -15.26 15.77 -18.01
C LEU A 34 -15.11 16.81 -19.13
N SER A 35 -13.93 16.85 -19.78
CA SER A 35 -13.71 17.69 -20.95
C SER A 35 -14.54 17.26 -22.16
N GLU A 36 -14.62 15.94 -22.44
CA GLU A 36 -15.46 15.37 -23.51
C GLU A 36 -16.95 15.67 -23.32
N ALA A 37 -17.39 15.78 -22.06
CA ALA A 37 -18.75 16.18 -21.70
C ALA A 37 -18.97 17.71 -21.66
N GLY A 38 -17.98 18.52 -22.08
CA GLY A 38 -18.11 19.96 -22.28
C GLY A 38 -17.78 20.86 -21.08
N TRP A 39 -17.18 20.32 -20.00
CA TRP A 39 -16.97 21.07 -18.75
C TRP A 39 -15.58 21.73 -18.65
N ARG A 40 -15.52 22.96 -18.09
CA ARG A 40 -14.26 23.67 -17.78
C ARG A 40 -13.78 23.31 -16.37
N CYS A 41 -12.51 22.89 -16.21
CA CYS A 41 -11.98 22.35 -14.96
C CYS A 41 -10.99 23.30 -14.23
N ARG A 42 -11.36 23.79 -13.02
CA ARG A 42 -10.58 24.47 -11.95
C ARG A 42 -11.38 24.35 -10.61
N ALA A 43 -10.73 24.34 -9.44
CA ALA A 43 -11.33 23.89 -8.16
C ALA A 43 -12.22 24.91 -7.38
N PRO A 44 -13.07 24.54 -6.38
CA PRO A 44 -13.74 23.25 -6.05
C PRO A 44 -15.27 23.32 -5.74
N ARG A 45 -16.06 22.35 -6.25
CA ARG A 45 -17.07 21.45 -5.61
C ARG A 45 -18.03 20.89 -6.69
N PRO A 46 -17.97 19.61 -7.09
CA PRO A 46 -18.90 19.05 -8.07
C PRO A 46 -20.22 18.58 -7.44
N THR A 47 -21.35 18.85 -8.10
CA THR A 47 -22.65 18.26 -7.79
C THR A 47 -22.75 16.85 -8.39
N PRO A 48 -23.55 15.92 -7.80
CA PRO A 48 -23.69 14.54 -8.29
C PRO A 48 -24.07 14.42 -9.77
N THR A 49 -24.82 15.39 -10.29
CA THR A 49 -25.24 15.48 -11.69
C THR A 49 -24.06 15.60 -12.66
N VAL A 50 -22.98 16.28 -12.27
CA VAL A 50 -21.83 16.55 -13.13
C VAL A 50 -20.89 15.34 -13.24
N LEU A 51 -20.81 14.54 -12.18
CA LEU A 51 -19.99 13.32 -12.16
C LEU A 51 -20.73 12.09 -12.72
N GLY A 52 -22.00 12.22 -13.09
CA GLY A 52 -22.83 11.12 -13.60
C GLY A 52 -22.24 10.39 -14.82
N CYS A 53 -21.49 11.10 -15.67
CA CYS A 53 -20.81 10.51 -16.84
C CYS A 53 -19.75 9.46 -16.46
N LEU A 54 -19.22 9.53 -15.23
CA LEU A 54 -18.20 8.61 -14.75
C LEU A 54 -18.77 7.25 -14.33
N ARG A 55 -20.10 7.15 -14.21
CA ARG A 55 -20.82 5.94 -13.74
C ARG A 55 -20.19 5.34 -12.48
N SER A 56 -19.67 6.21 -11.62
CA SER A 56 -18.95 5.81 -10.41
C SER A 56 -19.93 5.47 -9.28
N LYS A 57 -19.52 4.58 -8.38
CA LYS A 57 -20.25 4.32 -7.15
C LYS A 57 -20.00 5.47 -6.18
N TYR A 58 -21.06 6.18 -5.77
CA TYR A 58 -20.97 7.24 -4.79
C TYR A 58 -21.09 6.66 -3.38
N VAL A 59 -20.21 7.10 -2.49
CA VAL A 59 -20.26 6.83 -1.05
C VAL A 59 -20.24 8.16 -0.34
N HIS A 60 -21.22 8.41 0.53
CA HIS A 60 -21.35 9.64 1.29
C HIS A 60 -20.72 9.44 2.66
N LEU A 61 -19.71 10.26 2.97
CA LEU A 61 -18.96 10.23 4.22
C LEU A 61 -18.83 11.66 4.75
N THR A 62 -18.78 11.82 6.07
CA THR A 62 -18.26 13.05 6.67
C THR A 62 -16.77 13.21 6.40
N ALA A 63 -16.25 14.42 6.53
CA ALA A 63 -14.81 14.67 6.36
C ALA A 63 -13.97 13.81 7.32
N GLN A 64 -14.43 13.66 8.56
CA GLN A 64 -13.76 12.85 9.57
C GLN A 64 -13.74 11.36 9.21
N GLU A 65 -14.87 10.80 8.77
CA GLU A 65 -14.95 9.40 8.33
C GLU A 65 -14.08 9.15 7.10
N HIS A 66 -14.10 10.08 6.13
CA HIS A 66 -13.22 10.02 4.97
C HIS A 66 -11.75 9.97 5.35
N ASP A 67 -11.32 10.86 6.24
CA ASP A 67 -9.91 10.95 6.65
C ASP A 67 -9.47 9.71 7.42
N ARG A 68 -10.34 9.18 8.31
CA ARG A 68 -10.11 7.92 9.02
C ARG A 68 -9.97 6.73 8.07
N ILE A 69 -10.93 6.55 7.16
CA ILE A 69 -10.90 5.45 6.17
C ILE A 69 -9.65 5.58 5.27
N THR A 70 -9.31 6.79 4.85
CA THR A 70 -8.12 7.04 4.03
C THR A 70 -6.84 6.70 4.79
N ALA A 71 -6.74 7.06 6.07
CA ALA A 71 -5.61 6.71 6.90
C ALA A 71 -5.48 5.19 7.08
N ASP A 72 -6.57 4.52 7.50
CA ASP A 72 -6.60 3.07 7.75
C ASP A 72 -6.23 2.26 6.51
N THR A 73 -6.61 2.76 5.33
CA THR A 73 -6.32 2.09 4.06
C THR A 73 -4.92 2.43 3.52
N GLN A 74 -4.34 3.60 3.80
CA GLN A 74 -3.13 4.04 3.09
C GLN A 74 -1.93 4.38 3.97
N ALA A 75 -2.13 4.93 5.17
CA ALA A 75 -1.05 5.55 5.96
C ALA A 75 0.06 4.57 6.34
N VAL A 76 -0.30 3.48 7.04
CA VAL A 76 0.63 2.41 7.41
C VAL A 76 1.31 1.82 6.17
N THR A 77 0.60 1.77 5.04
CA THR A 77 1.16 1.21 3.81
C THR A 77 2.30 2.06 3.28
N HIS A 78 2.06 3.38 3.18
CA HIS A 78 3.03 4.29 2.63
C HIS A 78 4.25 4.32 3.55
N ALA A 79 4.03 4.34 4.86
CA ALA A 79 5.12 4.24 5.84
C ALA A 79 5.98 2.98 5.62
N ALA A 80 5.37 1.81 5.48
CA ALA A 80 6.08 0.55 5.25
C ALA A 80 6.94 0.60 3.98
N PHE A 81 6.33 0.87 2.82
CA PHE A 81 7.04 0.77 1.54
C PHE A 81 8.00 1.93 1.26
N LEU A 82 7.72 3.13 1.79
CA LEU A 82 8.70 4.21 1.79
C LEU A 82 9.92 3.85 2.64
N SER A 83 9.71 3.20 3.79
CA SER A 83 10.80 2.74 4.64
C SER A 83 11.66 1.67 3.95
N MET A 84 11.03 0.74 3.23
CA MET A 84 11.75 -0.27 2.42
C MET A 84 12.67 0.39 1.38
N GLY A 85 12.14 1.34 0.60
CA GLY A 85 12.96 2.04 -0.40
C GLY A 85 14.12 2.82 0.22
N LYS A 86 13.91 3.49 1.37
CA LYS A 86 15.00 4.17 2.08
C LYS A 86 16.06 3.20 2.58
N ALA A 87 15.67 2.04 3.11
CA ALA A 87 16.60 1.05 3.61
C ALA A 87 17.49 0.49 2.49
N TRP A 88 16.89 0.14 1.35
CA TRP A 88 17.63 -0.34 0.20
C TRP A 88 18.53 0.72 -0.42
N HIS A 89 18.09 1.98 -0.47
CA HIS A 89 18.95 3.08 -0.89
C HIS A 89 20.11 3.32 0.08
N ALA A 90 19.88 3.28 1.40
CA ALA A 90 20.96 3.44 2.39
C ALA A 90 22.03 2.35 2.25
N ASN A 91 21.62 1.12 1.95
CA ASN A 91 22.52 0.00 1.67
C ASN A 91 23.04 -0.03 0.21
N THR A 92 22.72 0.97 -0.61
CA THR A 92 23.13 1.08 -2.02
C THR A 92 22.85 -0.20 -2.83
N GLN A 93 21.66 -0.79 -2.64
CA GLN A 93 21.32 -2.09 -3.22
C GLN A 93 19.99 -2.08 -3.97
N TYR A 94 19.93 -2.89 -5.02
CA TYR A 94 18.69 -3.24 -5.70
C TYR A 94 18.25 -4.63 -5.22
N PRO A 95 17.10 -4.76 -4.53
CA PRO A 95 16.70 -6.02 -3.91
C PRO A 95 16.57 -7.16 -4.92
N TRP A 96 16.04 -6.92 -6.12
CA TRP A 96 15.91 -7.93 -7.17
C TRP A 96 17.23 -8.41 -7.79
N GLU A 97 18.35 -7.72 -7.53
CA GLU A 97 19.69 -8.17 -7.93
C GLU A 97 20.30 -9.12 -6.86
N LEU A 98 19.62 -9.30 -5.73
CA LEU A 98 20.07 -10.11 -4.62
C LEU A 98 19.28 -11.41 -4.55
N SER A 99 19.99 -12.54 -4.45
CA SER A 99 19.39 -13.88 -4.36
C SER A 99 18.47 -14.10 -3.14
N ARG A 100 18.47 -13.18 -2.17
CA ARG A 100 17.63 -13.23 -0.96
C ARG A 100 16.25 -12.56 -1.11
N TYR A 101 16.01 -11.76 -2.15
CA TYR A 101 14.72 -11.09 -2.39
C TYR A 101 14.08 -11.59 -3.69
N VAL A 102 13.91 -12.91 -3.80
CA VAL A 102 13.43 -13.57 -5.02
C VAL A 102 12.13 -14.33 -4.72
N GLY A 103 11.06 -13.99 -5.45
CA GLY A 103 9.80 -14.73 -5.48
C GLY A 103 8.71 -14.22 -4.52
N GLY A 104 7.45 -14.57 -4.85
CA GLY A 104 6.27 -14.44 -3.99
C GLY A 104 6.04 -13.04 -3.40
N ILE A 105 5.97 -12.98 -2.07
CA ILE A 105 5.71 -11.76 -1.28
C ILE A 105 6.72 -10.65 -1.61
N GLU A 106 7.98 -10.98 -1.82
CA GLU A 106 9.05 -9.99 -2.07
C GLU A 106 8.78 -9.18 -3.34
N ASN A 107 8.31 -9.83 -4.39
CA ASN A 107 8.02 -9.16 -5.65
C ASN A 107 6.90 -8.14 -5.49
N VAL A 108 5.84 -8.49 -4.77
CA VAL A 108 4.74 -7.56 -4.56
C VAL A 108 5.22 -6.35 -3.76
N LYS A 109 6.03 -6.56 -2.71
CA LYS A 109 6.62 -5.47 -1.93
C LYS A 109 7.51 -4.56 -2.79
N MET A 110 8.36 -5.13 -3.63
CA MET A 110 9.23 -4.39 -4.55
C MET A 110 8.42 -3.57 -5.56
N ASN A 111 7.40 -4.16 -6.17
CA ASN A 111 6.54 -3.47 -7.13
C ASN A 111 5.76 -2.31 -6.49
N ILE A 112 5.22 -2.50 -5.28
CA ILE A 112 4.53 -1.42 -4.56
C ILE A 112 5.51 -0.29 -4.21
N MET A 113 6.71 -0.62 -3.72
CA MET A 113 7.75 0.36 -3.42
C MET A 113 8.12 1.18 -4.67
N LEU A 114 8.44 0.52 -5.79
CA LEU A 114 8.80 1.19 -7.05
C LEU A 114 7.65 2.05 -7.57
N ARG A 115 6.41 1.56 -7.45
CA ARG A 115 5.23 2.34 -7.80
C ARG A 115 5.14 3.60 -6.96
N ILE A 116 5.36 3.54 -5.64
CA ILE A 116 5.31 4.71 -4.78
C ILE A 116 6.38 5.74 -5.19
N TYR A 117 7.63 5.30 -5.34
CA TYR A 117 8.74 6.18 -5.70
C TYR A 117 8.68 6.68 -7.16
N SER A 118 7.90 6.07 -8.05
CA SER A 118 7.64 6.60 -9.39
C SER A 118 6.65 7.78 -9.42
N GLN A 119 6.01 8.10 -8.30
CA GLN A 119 5.02 9.18 -8.17
C GLN A 119 5.59 10.43 -7.51
N LYS A 120 4.76 11.48 -7.39
CA LYS A 120 5.15 12.74 -6.77
C LYS A 120 5.09 12.66 -5.24
N TRP A 121 6.17 13.08 -4.59
CA TRP A 121 6.34 13.02 -3.14
C TRP A 121 5.21 13.71 -2.35
N HIS A 122 4.68 14.83 -2.86
CA HIS A 122 3.70 15.66 -2.18
C HIS A 122 2.34 14.97 -2.00
N VAL A 123 2.02 13.94 -2.79
CA VAL A 123 0.81 13.13 -2.62
C VAL A 123 0.88 12.34 -1.31
N TYR A 124 2.03 11.72 -1.05
CA TYR A 124 2.26 10.92 0.16
C TYR A 124 2.49 11.81 1.39
N ALA A 125 3.25 12.90 1.23
CA ALA A 125 3.47 13.87 2.29
C ALA A 125 2.17 14.55 2.72
N GLY A 126 1.35 14.97 1.75
CA GLY A 126 0.07 15.60 2.01
C GLY A 126 -0.86 14.68 2.80
N LEU A 127 -0.99 13.42 2.38
CA LEU A 127 -1.79 12.44 3.12
C LEU A 127 -1.24 12.23 4.53
N ALA A 128 0.06 11.99 4.69
CA ALA A 128 0.62 11.65 5.99
C ALA A 128 0.61 12.83 6.97
N ILE A 129 1.01 14.03 6.53
CA ILE A 129 1.20 15.21 7.39
C ILE A 129 -0.12 15.90 7.70
N LEU A 130 -1.02 16.04 6.71
CA LEU A 130 -2.25 16.83 6.86
C LEU A 130 -3.40 16.04 7.48
N ASN A 131 -3.36 14.70 7.45
CA ASN A 131 -4.36 13.85 8.07
C ASN A 131 -3.92 13.45 9.50
N PRO A 132 -4.63 13.90 10.57
CA PRO A 132 -4.28 13.57 11.95
C PRO A 132 -4.32 12.05 12.25
N GLU A 133 -5.26 11.32 11.66
CA GLU A 133 -5.39 9.86 11.80
C GLU A 133 -4.16 9.16 11.19
N ALA A 134 -3.70 9.64 10.02
CA ALA A 134 -2.51 9.12 9.37
C ALA A 134 -1.26 9.38 10.22
N ARG A 135 -1.13 10.57 10.83
CA ARG A 135 -0.01 10.90 11.73
C ARG A 135 0.11 9.93 12.89
N GLN A 136 -1.01 9.60 13.55
CA GLN A 136 -1.03 8.62 14.64
C GLN A 136 -0.59 7.23 14.15
N GLN A 137 -1.08 6.80 12.98
CA GLN A 137 -0.74 5.52 12.39
C GLN A 137 0.74 5.40 12.00
N VAL A 138 1.31 6.43 11.37
CA VAL A 138 2.73 6.42 11.00
C VAL A 138 3.62 6.39 12.24
N ALA A 139 3.27 7.14 13.29
CA ALA A 139 3.99 7.12 14.56
C ALA A 139 3.92 5.74 15.25
N GLN A 140 2.73 5.13 15.30
CA GLN A 140 2.58 3.78 15.86
C GLN A 140 3.31 2.73 15.01
N TYR A 141 3.30 2.86 13.68
CA TYR A 141 4.03 1.95 12.81
C TYR A 141 5.53 1.97 13.10
N ALA A 142 6.13 3.16 13.23
CA ALA A 142 7.54 3.29 13.60
C ALA A 142 7.85 2.68 14.98
N ARG A 143 6.95 2.81 15.95
CA ARG A 143 7.07 2.12 17.25
C ARG A 143 7.02 0.61 17.10
N SER A 144 6.04 0.10 16.34
CA SER A 144 5.84 -1.33 16.08
C SER A 144 7.08 -1.95 15.42
N VAL A 145 7.61 -1.32 14.37
CA VAL A 145 8.88 -1.75 13.73
C VAL A 145 10.02 -1.79 14.75
N THR A 146 10.19 -0.73 15.55
CA THR A 146 11.28 -0.61 16.52
C THR A 146 11.19 -1.68 17.61
N GLU A 147 10.00 -1.94 18.15
CA GLU A 147 9.81 -2.91 19.24
C GLU A 147 9.96 -4.34 18.74
N LEU A 148 9.43 -4.68 17.57
CA LEU A 148 9.63 -5.99 16.96
C LEU A 148 11.12 -6.22 16.64
N TYR A 149 11.81 -5.21 16.10
CA TYR A 149 13.23 -5.32 15.81
C TYR A 149 14.08 -5.52 17.09
N LYS A 150 13.70 -4.90 18.21
CA LYS A 150 14.36 -5.14 19.51
C LYS A 150 14.21 -6.59 19.97
N LEU A 151 13.00 -7.16 19.91
CA LEU A 151 12.77 -8.58 20.23
C LEU A 151 13.61 -9.51 19.34
N MET A 152 13.68 -9.19 18.03
CA MET A 152 14.54 -9.90 17.10
C MET A 152 16.01 -9.84 17.52
N LEU A 153 16.51 -8.69 17.99
CA LEU A 153 17.91 -8.49 18.41
C LEU A 153 18.24 -9.20 19.71
N GLU A 154 17.30 -9.22 20.65
CA GLU A 154 17.43 -9.87 21.95
C GLU A 154 17.44 -11.40 21.85
N GLY A 155 17.02 -11.95 20.71
CA GLY A 155 16.89 -13.39 20.56
C GLY A 155 15.55 -13.92 21.09
N ASP A 156 14.61 -13.04 21.43
CA ASP A 156 13.36 -13.40 22.12
C ASP A 156 12.28 -13.88 21.12
N LEU A 157 12.45 -15.13 20.66
CA LEU A 157 11.46 -15.78 19.80
C LEU A 157 10.11 -15.95 20.51
N ALA A 158 10.10 -16.26 21.81
CA ALA A 158 8.86 -16.49 22.54
C ALA A 158 8.02 -15.21 22.65
N GLY A 159 8.66 -14.09 23.03
CA GLY A 159 8.01 -12.78 23.10
C GLY A 159 7.58 -12.26 21.73
N LEU A 160 8.42 -12.44 20.71
CA LEU A 160 8.08 -12.06 19.33
C LEU A 160 6.85 -12.84 18.83
N THR A 161 6.84 -14.17 19.01
CA THR A 161 5.72 -15.03 18.64
C THR A 161 4.45 -14.64 19.38
N ALA A 162 4.50 -14.52 20.72
CA ALA A 162 3.33 -14.16 21.51
C ALA A 162 2.71 -12.82 21.07
N ARG A 163 3.55 -11.81 20.80
CA ARG A 163 3.12 -10.50 20.33
C ARG A 163 2.46 -10.55 18.95
N ILE A 164 3.10 -11.22 17.99
CA ILE A 164 2.59 -11.31 16.61
C ILE A 164 1.30 -12.13 16.53
N TYR A 165 1.19 -13.23 17.27
CA TYR A 165 -0.05 -14.01 17.31
C TYR A 165 -1.18 -13.25 18.02
N ALA A 166 -0.89 -12.49 19.08
CA ALA A 166 -1.90 -11.62 19.69
C ALA A 166 -2.38 -10.53 18.72
N ALA A 167 -1.48 -9.97 17.89
CA ALA A 167 -1.83 -9.02 16.85
C ALA A 167 -2.67 -9.68 15.74
N ARG A 168 -2.30 -10.90 15.32
CA ARG A 168 -3.04 -11.71 14.36
C ARG A 168 -4.48 -11.93 14.80
N GLU A 169 -4.72 -12.35 16.04
CA GLU A 169 -6.07 -12.60 16.54
C GLU A 169 -6.92 -11.32 16.60
N LYS A 170 -6.30 -10.16 16.89
CA LYS A 170 -7.03 -8.87 16.88
C LYS A 170 -7.43 -8.41 15.48
N VAL A 171 -6.58 -8.64 14.48
CA VAL A 171 -6.78 -8.11 13.10
C VAL A 171 -7.52 -9.11 12.21
N PHE A 172 -7.23 -10.41 12.38
CA PHE A 172 -7.70 -11.51 11.51
C PHE A 172 -8.49 -12.58 12.29
N GLY A 173 -8.82 -12.36 13.56
CA GLY A 173 -9.56 -13.33 14.38
C GLY A 173 -11.03 -13.51 13.98
N PRO A 174 -11.75 -14.41 14.68
CA PRO A 174 -13.10 -14.87 14.31
C PRO A 174 -14.17 -13.77 14.21
N SER A 175 -13.95 -12.60 14.82
CA SER A 175 -14.83 -11.44 14.70
C SER A 175 -14.80 -10.79 13.30
N SER A 176 -13.79 -11.09 12.49
CA SER A 176 -13.69 -10.66 11.09
C SER A 176 -14.34 -11.70 10.18
N ASN A 177 -15.66 -11.56 9.94
CA ASN A 177 -16.43 -12.45 9.06
C ASN A 177 -15.85 -12.58 7.63
N ALA A 178 -14.99 -11.64 7.19
CA ALA A 178 -14.38 -11.63 5.86
C ALA A 178 -13.16 -12.57 5.72
N TRP A 179 -12.46 -12.89 6.82
CA TRP A 179 -11.27 -13.77 6.79
C TRP A 179 -11.63 -15.23 6.51
N ALA A 180 -12.78 -15.68 7.02
CA ALA A 180 -13.19 -17.08 7.03
C ALA A 180 -13.62 -17.61 5.65
N SER A 181 -14.05 -16.75 4.73
CA SER A 181 -14.71 -17.18 3.48
C SER A 181 -13.72 -17.49 2.34
N ARG A 182 -12.84 -16.56 1.98
CA ARG A 182 -11.91 -16.71 0.84
C ARG A 182 -10.71 -15.76 0.96
N PRO A 183 -9.49 -16.14 0.51
CA PRO A 183 -8.38 -15.19 0.44
C PRO A 183 -8.69 -14.02 -0.49
N LEU A 184 -8.28 -12.81 -0.12
CA LEU A 184 -8.45 -11.60 -0.95
C LEU A 184 -7.75 -11.69 -2.31
N ILE A 185 -6.68 -12.48 -2.38
CA ILE A 185 -5.88 -12.69 -3.58
C ILE A 185 -5.48 -14.15 -3.63
N GLU A 186 -5.67 -14.77 -4.80
CA GLU A 186 -5.19 -16.12 -5.04
C GLU A 186 -3.65 -16.17 -4.95
N PRO A 187 -3.05 -17.10 -4.18
CA PRO A 187 -1.59 -17.18 -4.02
C PRO A 187 -0.81 -17.26 -5.33
N SER A 188 -1.40 -17.83 -6.39
CA SER A 188 -0.83 -17.91 -7.73
C SER A 188 -0.61 -16.53 -8.39
N ILE A 189 -1.37 -15.51 -8.00
CA ILE A 189 -1.18 -14.13 -8.47
C ILE A 189 0.10 -13.55 -7.85
N LEU A 190 0.42 -13.91 -6.60
CA LEU A 190 1.61 -13.42 -5.89
C LEU A 190 2.91 -13.96 -6.49
N SER A 191 2.89 -15.19 -7.01
CA SER A 191 4.04 -15.82 -7.68
C SER A 191 4.18 -15.46 -9.16
N SER A 192 3.15 -14.87 -9.77
CA SER A 192 3.09 -14.61 -11.22
C SER A 192 3.91 -13.41 -11.71
N PHE A 193 4.40 -12.55 -10.81
CA PHE A 193 5.07 -11.30 -11.17
C PHE A 193 6.40 -11.22 -10.47
N SER A 194 7.49 -11.35 -11.22
CA SER A 194 8.85 -11.38 -10.69
C SER A 194 9.75 -10.44 -11.45
N LEU A 195 10.44 -9.54 -10.74
CA LEU A 195 11.59 -8.80 -11.31
C LEU A 195 12.86 -9.67 -11.31
N GLY A 196 12.89 -10.73 -10.49
CA GLY A 196 13.87 -11.81 -10.55
C GLY A 196 13.20 -13.15 -10.30
N THR A 197 13.45 -14.17 -11.11
CA THR A 197 12.85 -15.51 -10.95
C THR A 197 13.75 -16.43 -10.13
N PRO A 198 13.20 -17.22 -9.18
CA PRO A 198 13.98 -18.25 -8.49
C PRO A 198 14.56 -19.23 -9.52
N THR A 199 15.86 -19.47 -9.47
CA THR A 199 16.51 -20.53 -10.26
C THR A 199 16.89 -21.69 -9.33
N PRO A 200 17.14 -22.90 -9.85
CA PRO A 200 17.68 -23.99 -9.04
C PRO A 200 18.96 -23.61 -8.29
N GLU A 201 19.78 -22.70 -8.85
CA GLU A 201 20.97 -22.15 -8.20
C GLU A 201 20.67 -21.05 -7.17
N THR A 202 19.50 -20.41 -7.25
CA THR A 202 19.04 -19.33 -6.36
C THR A 202 17.59 -19.56 -5.91
N PRO A 203 17.34 -20.57 -5.05
CA PRO A 203 15.99 -20.87 -4.59
C PRO A 203 15.45 -19.72 -3.74
N ALA A 204 14.12 -19.55 -3.77
CA ALA A 204 13.43 -18.61 -2.88
C ALA A 204 13.76 -18.94 -1.43
N ARG A 205 14.14 -17.91 -0.66
CA ARG A 205 14.53 -18.05 0.74
C ARG A 205 13.46 -17.46 1.65
N PRO A 206 13.27 -18.04 2.84
CA PRO A 206 12.47 -17.42 3.88
C PRO A 206 12.97 -16.00 4.20
N ASN A 207 12.03 -15.12 4.52
CA ASN A 207 12.27 -13.75 4.94
C ASN A 207 11.52 -13.52 6.26
N ASN A 208 12.05 -12.66 7.13
CA ASN A 208 11.41 -12.30 8.39
C ASN A 208 10.12 -11.47 8.20
N HIS A 209 9.98 -10.83 7.03
CA HIS A 209 8.88 -9.95 6.68
C HIS A 209 8.58 -8.88 7.76
N LEU A 210 9.60 -8.30 8.41
CA LEU A 210 9.46 -7.26 9.44
C LEU A 210 8.51 -6.14 9.01
N SER A 211 8.56 -5.76 7.74
CA SER A 211 7.65 -4.74 7.19
C SER A 211 6.18 -5.11 7.33
N LEU A 212 5.78 -6.37 7.10
CA LEU A 212 4.41 -6.86 7.21
C LEU A 212 4.03 -7.19 8.66
N LEU A 213 4.95 -7.78 9.43
CA LEU A 213 4.75 -8.06 10.85
C LEU A 213 4.42 -6.78 11.63
N ALA A 214 5.18 -5.72 11.39
CA ALA A 214 4.95 -4.41 12.00
C ALA A 214 3.65 -3.74 11.54
N MET A 215 3.14 -4.06 10.34
CA MET A 215 1.85 -3.52 9.89
C MET A 215 0.71 -4.10 10.72
N VAL A 216 0.71 -5.42 10.93
CA VAL A 216 -0.32 -6.10 11.72
C VAL A 216 -0.23 -5.73 13.20
N ASP A 217 0.98 -5.63 13.76
CA ASP A 217 1.19 -5.13 15.12
C ASP A 217 0.68 -3.69 15.29
N CYS A 218 0.93 -2.81 14.31
CA CYS A 218 0.42 -1.43 14.32
C CYS A 218 -1.11 -1.38 14.27
N TRP A 219 -1.73 -2.16 13.37
CA TRP A 219 -3.19 -2.26 13.27
C TRP A 219 -3.81 -2.77 14.56
N ALA A 220 -3.22 -3.82 15.15
CA ALA A 220 -3.67 -4.38 16.43
C ALA A 220 -3.55 -3.37 17.59
N ALA A 221 -2.48 -2.58 17.62
CA ALA A 221 -2.27 -1.56 18.64
C ALA A 221 -3.26 -0.38 18.55
N LEU A 222 -3.75 -0.09 17.34
CA LEU A 222 -4.71 0.99 17.09
C LEU A 222 -6.16 0.52 16.95
N ALA A 223 -6.42 -0.78 17.15
CA ALA A 223 -7.72 -1.40 16.92
C ALA A 223 -8.28 -1.13 15.51
N ILE A 224 -7.40 -1.16 14.51
CA ILE A 224 -7.76 -1.02 13.10
C ILE A 224 -7.96 -2.42 12.51
N VAL A 225 -9.13 -2.67 11.93
CA VAL A 225 -9.42 -3.88 11.15
C VAL A 225 -9.54 -3.47 9.69
N PRO A 226 -8.54 -3.74 8.83
CA PRO A 226 -8.54 -3.27 7.44
C PRO A 226 -9.75 -3.72 6.62
N TYR A 227 -10.36 -4.86 6.96
CA TYR A 227 -11.55 -5.39 6.27
C TYR A 227 -12.81 -4.55 6.46
N ASP A 228 -12.91 -3.75 7.54
CA ASP A 228 -14.08 -2.91 7.79
C ASP A 228 -14.20 -1.76 6.77
N HIS A 229 -13.09 -1.41 6.13
CA HIS A 229 -13.00 -0.29 5.19
C HIS A 229 -12.92 -0.71 3.72
N MET A 230 -13.35 -1.94 3.41
CA MET A 230 -13.37 -2.50 2.05
C MET A 230 -14.24 -1.69 1.07
N LEU A 231 -15.17 -0.87 1.55
CA LEU A 231 -15.99 0.03 0.73
C LEU A 231 -15.16 1.01 -0.12
N CYS A 232 -13.99 1.42 0.36
CA CYS A 232 -13.06 2.31 -0.34
C CYS A 232 -11.79 1.58 -0.83
N SER A 233 -11.86 0.26 -0.98
CA SER A 233 -10.71 -0.57 -1.35
C SER A 233 -10.24 -0.30 -2.77
N THR A 234 -9.03 0.24 -2.90
CA THR A 234 -8.33 0.31 -4.18
C THR A 234 -7.71 -1.05 -4.53
N PRO A 235 -7.41 -1.33 -5.80
CA PRO A 235 -6.67 -2.53 -6.19
C PRO A 235 -5.32 -2.67 -5.46
N LEU A 236 -4.63 -1.55 -5.18
CA LEU A 236 -3.40 -1.55 -4.39
C LEU A 236 -3.63 -1.92 -2.93
N PHE A 237 -4.70 -1.39 -2.34
CA PHE A 237 -5.08 -1.72 -0.97
C PHE A 237 -5.35 -3.23 -0.84
N ARG A 238 -6.13 -3.80 -1.77
CA ARG A 238 -6.39 -5.25 -1.82
C ARG A 238 -5.11 -6.03 -2.02
N LEU A 239 -4.26 -5.63 -2.98
CA LEU A 239 -2.99 -6.29 -3.26
C LEU A 239 -2.14 -6.46 -2.00
N ARG A 240 -1.98 -5.37 -1.26
CA ARG A 240 -1.23 -5.35 -0.01
C ARG A 240 -1.89 -6.14 1.11
N LEU A 241 -3.19 -5.94 1.32
CA LEU A 241 -3.91 -6.62 2.39
C LEU A 241 -3.88 -8.13 2.13
N GLY A 242 -4.05 -8.58 0.88
CA GLY A 242 -3.95 -9.97 0.48
C GLY A 242 -2.55 -10.58 0.66
N VAL A 243 -1.48 -9.81 0.43
CA VAL A 243 -0.10 -10.28 0.75
C VAL A 243 0.10 -10.45 2.25
N THR A 244 -0.42 -9.52 3.05
CA THR A 244 -0.33 -9.58 4.51
C THR A 244 -1.17 -10.73 5.03
N GLU A 245 -2.39 -10.89 4.53
CA GLU A 245 -3.26 -12.04 4.77
C GLU A 245 -2.55 -13.35 4.43
N HIS A 246 -1.92 -13.45 3.26
CA HIS A 246 -1.25 -14.69 2.84
C HIS A 246 -0.19 -15.15 3.85
N LEU A 247 0.62 -14.23 4.37
CA LEU A 247 1.61 -14.53 5.42
C LEU A 247 0.93 -14.98 6.72
N PHE A 248 -0.11 -14.27 7.17
CA PHE A 248 -0.75 -14.53 8.47
C PHE A 248 -1.74 -15.70 8.46
N ARG A 249 -2.21 -16.12 7.29
CA ARG A 249 -3.11 -17.27 7.10
C ARG A 249 -2.37 -18.59 7.09
N ASN A 250 -1.12 -18.59 6.63
CA ASN A 250 -0.26 -19.76 6.62
C ASN A 250 0.61 -19.81 7.89
N THR A 251 0.18 -20.59 8.89
CA THR A 251 0.88 -20.74 10.17
C THR A 251 2.34 -21.18 9.98
N ASP A 252 2.61 -22.11 9.08
CA ASP A 252 3.98 -22.61 8.83
C ASP A 252 4.88 -21.51 8.28
N MET A 253 4.37 -20.70 7.35
CA MET A 253 5.09 -19.56 6.78
C MET A 253 5.32 -18.46 7.81
N LEU A 254 4.32 -18.18 8.66
CA LEU A 254 4.46 -17.20 9.73
C LEU A 254 5.50 -17.65 10.76
N ASP A 255 5.44 -18.90 11.22
CA ASP A 255 6.40 -19.45 12.17
C ASP A 255 7.82 -19.49 11.58
N GLU A 256 7.96 -19.80 10.30
CA GLU A 256 9.24 -19.69 9.58
C GLU A 256 9.76 -18.24 9.58
N ALA A 257 8.90 -17.26 9.25
CA ALA A 257 9.28 -15.85 9.25
C ALA A 257 9.75 -15.39 10.63
N LEU A 258 9.08 -15.81 11.72
CA LEU A 258 9.45 -15.48 13.10
C LEU A 258 10.79 -16.12 13.49
N ARG A 259 11.00 -17.39 13.13
CA ARG A 259 12.29 -18.09 13.36
C ARG A 259 13.43 -17.43 12.60
N VAL A 260 13.21 -17.05 11.34
CA VAL A 260 14.17 -16.29 10.51
C VAL A 260 14.45 -14.93 11.14
N ALA A 261 13.42 -14.23 11.64
CA ALA A 261 13.57 -12.92 12.27
C ALA A 261 14.56 -12.93 13.44
N VAL A 262 14.58 -14.02 14.21
CA VAL A 262 15.42 -14.16 15.40
C VAL A 262 16.77 -14.79 15.09
N HIS A 263 16.78 -15.90 14.35
CA HIS A 263 17.98 -16.74 14.19
C HIS A 263 18.80 -16.42 12.94
N ASP A 264 18.18 -15.89 11.89
CA ASP A 264 18.87 -15.54 10.66
C ASP A 264 19.36 -14.08 10.70
N LYS A 265 20.66 -13.90 10.51
CA LYS A 265 21.30 -12.58 10.53
C LYS A 265 21.41 -11.94 9.14
N ARG A 266 21.05 -12.64 8.06
CA ARG A 266 21.23 -12.17 6.67
C ARG A 266 20.46 -10.89 6.36
N TYR A 267 19.28 -10.70 6.95
CA TYR A 267 18.45 -9.51 6.76
C TYR A 267 18.75 -8.40 7.79
N ARG A 268 19.58 -8.67 8.80
CA ARG A 268 19.69 -7.82 9.99
C ARG A 268 20.13 -6.38 9.70
N SER A 269 21.03 -6.23 8.73
CA SER A 269 21.50 -4.93 8.24
C SER A 269 20.39 -4.18 7.49
N ASP A 270 19.59 -4.89 6.71
CA ASP A 270 18.46 -4.31 5.98
C ASP A 270 17.35 -3.89 6.95
N ASP A 271 17.08 -4.71 7.97
CA ASP A 271 16.11 -4.45 9.03
C ASP A 271 16.50 -3.26 9.92
N LEU A 272 17.81 -3.05 10.14
CA LEU A 272 18.33 -1.88 10.87
C LEU A 272 18.01 -0.60 10.12
N GLU A 273 18.41 -0.53 8.84
CA GLU A 273 18.13 0.62 7.97
C GLU A 273 16.63 0.84 7.78
N PHE A 274 15.84 -0.24 7.73
CA PHE A 274 14.39 -0.19 7.71
C PHE A 274 13.80 0.46 8.96
N THR A 275 14.32 0.09 10.14
CA THR A 275 13.90 0.67 11.42
C THR A 275 14.23 2.17 11.49
N PHE A 276 15.43 2.57 11.04
CA PHE A 276 15.82 3.98 10.96
C PHE A 276 14.97 4.75 9.96
N ALA A 277 14.66 4.15 8.82
CA ALA A 277 13.80 4.76 7.82
C ALA A 277 12.39 5.01 8.35
N ALA A 278 11.77 4.01 9.00
CA ALA A 278 10.43 4.12 9.58
C ALA A 278 10.35 5.25 10.61
N ARG A 279 11.34 5.35 11.50
CA ARG A 279 11.46 6.45 12.46
C ARG A 279 11.63 7.81 11.77
N GLY A 280 12.52 7.91 10.80
CA GLY A 280 12.75 9.17 10.09
C GLY A 280 11.52 9.68 9.33
N TRP A 281 10.69 8.77 8.78
CA TRP A 281 9.40 9.15 8.22
C TRP A 281 8.44 9.63 9.31
N ALA A 282 8.27 8.89 10.40
CA ALA A 282 7.42 9.28 11.52
C ALA A 282 7.79 10.65 12.12
N GLU A 283 9.08 10.94 12.25
CA GLU A 283 9.58 12.25 12.71
C GLU A 283 9.16 13.38 11.74
N CYS A 284 9.34 13.17 10.42
CA CYS A 284 8.90 14.15 9.42
C CYS A 284 7.38 14.40 9.49
N VAL A 285 6.57 13.36 9.67
CA VAL A 285 5.11 13.48 9.78
C VAL A 285 4.70 14.21 11.06
N THR A 286 5.30 13.82 12.19
CA THR A 286 4.95 14.35 13.51
C THR A 286 5.26 15.84 13.61
N LEU A 287 6.41 16.26 13.05
CA LEU A 287 6.83 17.66 13.03
C LEU A 287 6.22 18.47 11.88
N GLY A 288 5.57 17.82 10.91
CA GLY A 288 4.99 18.48 9.74
C GLY A 288 6.03 19.06 8.77
N HIS A 289 7.24 18.48 8.73
CA HIS A 289 8.37 19.01 7.94
C HIS A 289 8.30 18.55 6.48
N PHE A 290 7.54 19.27 5.64
CA PHE A 290 7.43 18.99 4.20
C PHE A 290 8.78 18.99 3.47
N GLU A 291 9.65 19.95 3.76
CA GLU A 291 10.96 20.06 3.08
C GLU A 291 11.86 18.85 3.38
N THR A 292 11.93 18.43 4.65
CA THR A 292 12.71 17.24 5.05
C THR A 292 12.12 15.98 4.39
N TRP A 293 10.80 15.87 4.35
CA TRP A 293 10.13 14.78 3.66
C TRP A 293 10.49 14.73 2.16
N GLU A 294 10.42 15.87 1.47
CA GLU A 294 10.78 16.01 0.06
C GLU A 294 12.21 15.54 -0.19
N LYS A 295 13.20 16.09 0.53
CA LYS A 295 14.61 15.72 0.36
C LYS A 295 14.86 14.23 0.59
N ARG A 296 14.19 13.64 1.60
CA ARG A 296 14.30 12.20 1.88
C ARG A 296 13.71 11.36 0.75
N PHE A 297 12.58 11.76 0.19
CA PHE A 297 11.90 11.07 -0.90
C PHE A 297 12.69 11.18 -2.20
N VAL A 298 13.02 12.41 -2.61
CA VAL A 298 13.66 12.71 -3.90
C VAL A 298 15.02 12.02 -4.02
N SER A 299 15.86 12.07 -2.99
CA SER A 299 17.16 11.37 -3.03
C SER A 299 17.03 9.86 -3.27
N THR A 300 15.93 9.26 -2.81
CA THR A 300 15.67 7.82 -2.98
C THR A 300 14.99 7.52 -4.31
N GLN A 301 14.13 8.43 -4.76
CA GLN A 301 13.56 8.42 -6.09
C GLN A 301 14.65 8.49 -7.16
N GLU A 302 15.66 9.36 -7.00
CA GLU A 302 16.80 9.48 -7.91
C GLU A 302 17.60 8.16 -8.00
N PHE A 303 17.86 7.51 -6.87
CA PHE A 303 18.54 6.21 -6.84
C PHE A 303 17.80 5.14 -7.66
N PHE A 304 16.48 5.05 -7.54
CA PHE A 304 15.68 4.05 -8.27
C PHE A 304 15.25 4.50 -9.69
N GLN A 305 15.50 5.76 -10.07
CA GLN A 305 15.05 6.33 -11.34
C GLN A 305 15.40 5.48 -12.57
N PRO A 306 16.61 4.90 -12.70
CA PRO A 306 16.97 4.08 -13.86
C PRO A 306 16.10 2.83 -14.03
N ARG A 307 15.39 2.40 -12.98
CA ARG A 307 14.65 1.14 -12.91
C ARG A 307 13.14 1.33 -13.07
N PHE A 308 12.65 2.57 -13.05
CA PHE A 308 11.20 2.85 -13.11
C PHE A 308 10.55 2.42 -14.42
N ALA A 309 11.25 2.49 -15.56
CA ALA A 309 10.67 2.11 -16.85
C ALA A 309 10.27 0.63 -16.89
N ASP A 310 11.14 -0.26 -16.40
CA ASP A 310 10.88 -1.70 -16.37
C ASP A 310 9.92 -2.07 -15.23
N ALA A 311 10.09 -1.43 -14.07
CA ALA A 311 9.17 -1.58 -12.93
C ALA A 311 7.73 -1.21 -13.29
N LYS A 312 7.54 -0.17 -14.11
CA LYS A 312 6.21 0.27 -14.56
C LYS A 312 5.52 -0.81 -15.38
N LYS A 313 6.22 -1.45 -16.32
CA LYS A 313 5.65 -2.53 -17.15
C LYS A 313 5.15 -3.69 -16.28
N VAL A 314 6.00 -4.18 -15.38
CA VAL A 314 5.67 -5.29 -14.48
C VAL A 314 4.55 -4.91 -13.51
N GLY A 315 4.61 -3.69 -12.96
CA GLY A 315 3.58 -3.15 -12.07
C GLY A 315 2.22 -3.07 -12.75
N ASP A 316 2.14 -2.58 -13.99
CA ASP A 316 0.90 -2.45 -14.73
C ASP A 316 0.25 -3.81 -15.04
N GLU A 317 1.05 -4.82 -15.38
CA GLU A 317 0.57 -6.20 -15.56
C GLU A 317 0.02 -6.81 -14.26
N MET A 318 0.72 -6.59 -13.15
CA MET A 318 0.27 -7.01 -11.83
C MET A 318 -1.08 -6.41 -11.47
N MET A 319 -1.25 -5.10 -11.68
CA MET A 319 -2.51 -4.43 -11.39
C MET A 319 -3.66 -4.92 -12.25
N LYS A 320 -3.42 -5.24 -13.52
CA LYS A 320 -4.45 -5.80 -14.41
C LYS A 320 -4.95 -7.15 -13.91
N LYS A 321 -4.08 -8.05 -13.46
CA LYS A 321 -4.52 -9.35 -12.91
C LYS A 321 -5.25 -9.20 -11.58
N VAL A 322 -4.78 -8.32 -10.69
CA VAL A 322 -5.49 -8.04 -9.43
C VAL A 322 -6.89 -7.50 -9.71
N GLN A 323 -7.04 -6.57 -10.65
CA GLN A 323 -8.34 -6.04 -11.05
C GLN A 323 -9.25 -7.12 -11.66
N ALA A 324 -8.72 -7.99 -12.54
CA ALA A 324 -9.49 -9.07 -13.13
C ALA A 324 -10.01 -10.07 -12.07
N SER A 325 -9.17 -10.42 -11.09
CA SER A 325 -9.56 -11.28 -9.97
C SER A 325 -10.64 -10.63 -9.09
N MET A 326 -10.56 -9.31 -8.88
CA MET A 326 -11.61 -8.56 -8.18
C MET A 326 -12.95 -8.59 -8.94
N ASP A 327 -12.91 -8.38 -10.26
CA ASP A 327 -14.10 -8.37 -11.10
C ASP A 327 -14.78 -9.76 -11.12
N GLU A 328 -13.99 -10.83 -11.05
CA GLU A 328 -14.48 -12.21 -10.96
C GLU A 328 -15.15 -12.49 -9.60
N ALA A 329 -14.52 -12.08 -8.49
CA ALA A 329 -15.11 -12.23 -7.16
C ALA A 329 -16.45 -11.48 -7.05
N LEU A 330 -16.54 -10.28 -7.62
CA LEU A 330 -17.78 -9.48 -7.65
C LEU A 330 -18.89 -10.09 -8.52
N LYS A 331 -18.56 -10.95 -9.50
CA LYS A 331 -19.57 -11.70 -10.26
C LYS A 331 -20.13 -12.85 -9.44
N LEU A 332 -19.27 -13.59 -8.75
CA LEU A 332 -19.65 -14.71 -7.89
C LEU A 332 -20.50 -14.29 -6.69
N GLU A 333 -20.32 -13.07 -6.15
CA GLU A 333 -21.18 -12.53 -5.08
C GLU A 333 -22.59 -12.13 -5.55
N LYS A 334 -22.83 -12.06 -6.86
CA LYS A 334 -24.13 -11.67 -7.46
C LYS A 334 -24.93 -12.86 -8.00
N GLU A 335 -24.35 -14.06 -8.01
CA GLU A 335 -24.97 -15.33 -8.42
C GLU A 335 -25.51 -16.09 -7.21
#